data_AF-A0A023FCE7-F1
#
_entry.id   AF-A0A023FCE7-F1
#
_cell.length_a   1.000
_cell.length_b   1.000
_cell.length_c   1.000
_cell.angle_alpha   90.00
_cell.angle_beta   90.00
_cell.angle_gamma   90.00
#
_symmetry.space_group_name_H-M   'P 1'
#
loop_
_entity.id
_entity.type
_entity.pdbx_description
1 polymer ?
#
loop_
_entity_poly.entity_id
_entity_poly.type
_entity_poly.pdbx_seq_one_letter_code
_entity_poly.pdbx_strand_id
1 'polypeptide(L)' 'LLKKLSQEQRKACTCPGPGLPGYWREYLYFFNETSMKCQHFVGANEGCNRFTSYKECHDSCYVPFNRK' A
#
# COMPACT_ATOMS: atom_id res chain seq x y z
N LEU A 1 14.79 16.81 8.08
CA LEU A 1 13.67 16.39 8.95
C LEU A 1 13.18 15.02 8.50
N LEU A 2 13.40 13.98 9.31
CA LEU A 2 12.87 12.64 9.04
C LEU A 2 11.36 12.64 9.33
N LYS A 3 10.53 12.41 8.32
CA LYS A 3 9.08 12.25 8.51
C LYS A 3 8.80 10.80 8.93
N LYS A 4 8.30 10.60 10.14
CA LYS A 4 7.76 9.30 10.57
C LYS A 4 6.33 9.17 10.02
N LEU A 5 5.96 7.97 9.58
CA LEU A 5 4.57 7.65 9.24
C LEU A 5 3.66 7.82 10.45
N SER A 6 2.51 8.46 10.25
CA SER A 6 1.43 8.47 11.23
C SER A 6 0.93 7.04 11.49
N GLN A 7 0.20 6.83 12.59
CA GLN A 7 -0.36 5.53 12.92
C GLN A 7 -1.32 5.01 11.85
N GLU A 8 -2.13 5.90 11.27
CA GLU A 8 -3.06 5.58 10.18
C GLU A 8 -2.33 5.23 8.88
N GLN A 9 -1.28 5.99 8.53
CA GLN A 9 -0.48 5.68 7.34
C GLN A 9 0.23 4.33 7.49
N ARG A 10 0.76 4.03 8.68
CA ARG A 10 1.38 2.73 8.96
C ARG A 10 0.38 1.59 8.81
N LYS A 11 -0.84 1.78 9.33
CA LYS A 11 -1.92 0.79 9.23
C LYS A 11 -2.32 0.53 7.78
N ALA A 12 -2.41 1.57 6.95
CA ALA A 12 -2.70 1.44 5.52
C ALA A 12 -1.62 0.62 4.77
N CYS A 13 -0.38 0.52 5.28
CA CYS A 13 0.69 -0.22 4.60
C CYS A 13 0.84 -1.68 5.04
N THR A 14 0.25 -2.07 6.17
CA THR A 14 0.46 -3.40 6.78
C THR A 14 -0.83 -4.21 6.97
N CYS A 15 -1.99 -3.64 6.63
CA CYS A 15 -3.25 -4.36 6.69
C CYS A 15 -3.48 -5.19 5.42
N PRO A 16 -4.55 -6.01 5.36
CA PRO A 16 -4.88 -6.76 4.16
C PRO A 16 -4.97 -5.85 2.93
N GLY A 17 -4.40 -6.34 1.83
CA GLY A 17 -4.44 -5.70 0.52
C GLY A 17 -5.82 -5.75 -0.13
N PRO A 18 -5.89 -5.44 -1.44
CA PRO A 18 -7.11 -5.52 -2.21
C PRO A 18 -7.75 -6.90 -2.13
N GLY A 19 -9.08 -6.93 -2.12
CA GLY A 19 -9.85 -8.17 -2.23
C GLY A 19 -9.64 -8.83 -3.60
N LEU A 20 -9.95 -10.12 -3.68
CA LEU A 20 -9.89 -10.85 -4.94
C LEU A 20 -10.87 -10.21 -5.96
N PRO A 21 -10.53 -10.24 -7.26
CA PRO A 21 -11.39 -9.68 -8.29
C PRO A 21 -12.75 -10.38 -8.32
N GLY A 22 -13.82 -9.58 -8.33
CA GLY A 22 -15.20 -10.04 -8.50
C GLY A 22 -15.71 -9.78 -9.92
N TYR A 23 -16.95 -9.30 -10.03
CA TYR A 23 -17.51 -8.85 -11.32
C TYR A 23 -16.77 -7.63 -11.87
N TRP A 24 -16.40 -6.69 -10.99
CA TRP A 24 -15.60 -5.52 -11.32
C TRP A 24 -14.13 -5.79 -11.03
N ARG A 25 -13.26 -5.28 -11.92
CA ARG A 25 -11.80 -5.39 -11.82
C ARG A 25 -11.22 -3.99 -11.77
N GLU A 26 -10.55 -3.67 -10.66
CA GLU A 26 -9.83 -2.41 -10.51
C GLU A 26 -8.32 -2.65 -10.58
N TYR A 27 -7.61 -1.76 -11.26
CA TYR A 27 -6.16 -1.70 -11.22
C TYR A 27 -5.73 -0.97 -9.96
N LEU A 28 -5.26 -1.72 -8.97
CA LEU A 28 -4.94 -1.24 -7.64
C LEU A 28 -3.45 -1.48 -7.33
N TYR A 29 -2.95 -0.79 -6.32
CA TYR A 29 -1.61 -0.96 -5.78
C TYR A 29 -1.70 -1.29 -4.29
N PHE A 30 -0.75 -2.08 -3.80
CA PHE A 30 -0.60 -2.38 -2.38
C PHE A 30 0.89 -2.43 -2.01
N PHE A 31 1.21 -2.13 -0.76
CA PHE A 31 2.57 -2.25 -0.24
C PHE A 31 2.83 -3.70 0.19
N ASN A 32 3.82 -4.34 -0.46
CA ASN A 32 4.26 -5.68 -0.12
C ASN A 32 5.47 -5.58 0.81
N GLU A 33 5.27 -5.90 2.10
CA GLU A 33 6.32 -5.85 3.13
C GLU A 33 7.47 -6.83 2.89
N THR A 34 7.20 -8.00 2.29
CA THR A 34 8.25 -8.99 1.95
C THR A 34 9.24 -8.42 0.94
N SER A 35 8.73 -7.76 -0.10
CA SER A 35 9.56 -7.14 -1.14
C SER A 35 9.97 -5.69 -0.82
N MET A 36 9.38 -5.11 0.23
CA MET A 36 9.43 -3.69 0.59
C MET A 36 9.07 -2.77 -0.58
N LYS A 37 8.12 -3.16 -1.44
CA LYS A 37 7.74 -2.42 -2.67
C LYS A 37 6.24 -2.30 -2.83
N CYS A 38 5.80 -1.25 -3.50
CA CYS A 38 4.44 -1.15 -4.03
C CYS A 38 4.29 -2.04 -5.26
N GLN A 39 3.34 -2.97 -5.21
CA GLN A 39 3.02 -3.91 -6.28
C GLN A 39 1.63 -3.64 -6.84
N HIS A 40 1.43 -3.89 -8.13
CA HIS A 40 0.10 -3.80 -8.73
C HIS A 40 -0.68 -5.08 -8.44
N PHE A 41 -2.00 -4.95 -8.36
CA PHE A 41 -2.92 -6.06 -8.24
C PHE A 41 -4.24 -5.71 -8.94
N VAL A 42 -4.81 -6.68 -9.65
CA VAL A 42 -6.15 -6.53 -10.23
C VAL A 42 -7.14 -7.17 -9.29
N GLY A 43 -7.94 -6.35 -8.61
CA GLY A 43 -8.75 -6.79 -7.48
C GLY A 43 -10.02 -5.98 -7.28
N ALA A 44 -10.60 -6.16 -6.10
CA ALA A 44 -11.73 -5.39 -5.59
C ALA A 44 -11.27 -4.30 -4.63
N ASN A 45 -12.09 -3.28 -4.48
CA ASN A 45 -11.89 -2.16 -3.57
C ASN A 45 -12.18 -2.57 -2.11
N GLU A 46 -11.38 -3.50 -1.61
CA GLU A 46 -11.44 -4.01 -0.25
C GLU A 46 -10.07 -3.87 0.42
N GLY A 47 -10.02 -3.93 1.76
CA GLY A 47 -8.78 -3.75 2.52
C GLY A 47 -8.29 -2.29 2.53
N CYS A 48 -7.45 -1.96 3.52
CA CYS A 48 -6.86 -0.62 3.63
C CYS A 48 -5.49 -0.50 2.96
N ASN A 49 -4.84 -1.61 2.59
CA ASN A 49 -3.59 -1.61 1.85
C ASN A 49 -3.89 -1.60 0.36
N ARG A 50 -4.58 -0.54 -0.05
CA ARG A 50 -5.12 -0.36 -1.38
C ARG A 50 -4.95 1.10 -1.78
N PHE A 51 -4.29 1.30 -2.90
CA PHE A 51 -4.02 2.60 -3.48
C PHE A 51 -4.41 2.60 -4.95
N THR A 52 -4.80 3.76 -5.46
CA THR A 52 -5.23 3.93 -6.86
C THR A 52 -4.06 4.19 -7.81
N SER A 53 -2.87 4.48 -7.27
CA SER A 53 -1.66 4.69 -8.04
C SER A 53 -0.40 4.22 -7.31
N TYR A 54 0.64 3.90 -8.08
CA TYR A 54 1.96 3.61 -7.53
C TYR A 54 2.48 4.75 -6.66
N LYS A 55 2.32 6.01 -7.12
CA LYS A 55 2.79 7.20 -6.41
C LYS A 55 2.13 7.35 -5.05
N GLU A 56 0.82 7.13 -4.97
CA GLU A 56 0.06 7.19 -3.72
C GLU A 56 0.56 6.13 -2.72
N CYS A 57 0.74 4.89 -3.18
CA CYS A 57 1.30 3.81 -2.35
C CYS A 57 2.73 4.14 -1.90
N HIS A 58 3.58 4.60 -2.83
CA HIS A 58 4.97 4.91 -2.54
C HIS A 58 5.07 6.05 -1.52
N ASP A 59 4.40 7.18 -1.75
CA ASP A 59 4.47 8.31 -0.83
C ASP A 59 3.86 7.99 0.56
N SER A 60 2.92 7.05 0.61
CA SER A 60 2.28 6.62 1.85
C SER A 60 3.10 5.60 2.64
N CYS A 61 3.86 4.72 1.98
CA CYS A 61 4.51 3.57 2.63
C CYS A 61 6.04 3.62 2.58
N TYR A 62 6.64 4.27 1.57
CA TYR A 62 8.06 4.57 1.55
C TYR A 62 8.33 5.85 2.33
N VAL A 63 8.59 5.72 3.64
CA VAL A 63 9.39 6.73 4.35
C VAL A 63 10.86 6.36 4.30
N PRO A 64 11.77 7.34 4.29
CA PRO A 64 13.19 7.08 4.44
C PRO A 64 13.46 6.50 5.84
N PHE A 65 13.48 5.18 5.95
CA PHE A 65 13.95 4.46 7.13
C PHE A 65 15.47 4.34 7.07
N ASN A 66 16.16 5.11 7.92
CA ASN A 66 17.50 4.73 8.34
C ASN A 66 17.36 3.41 9.09
N ARG A 67 17.86 2.32 8.50
CA ARG A 67 18.23 1.11 9.23
C ARG A 67 19.49 1.46 10.01
N LYS A 68 19.36 1.80 11.28
CA LYS A 68 20.46 1.68 12.23
C LYS A 68 20.42 0.28 12.82
#